data_AF-A0AA43XKE8-F1
#
_entry.id   AF-A0AA43XKE8-F1
#
_cell.length_a   1.000
_cell.length_b   1.000
_cell.length_c   1.000
_cell.angle_alpha   90.00
_cell.angle_beta   90.00
_cell.angle_gamma   90.00
#
_symmetry.space_group_name_H-M   'P 1'
#
loop_
_entity.id
_entity.type
_entity.pdbx_description
1 polymer ?
#
loop_
_entity_poly.entity_id
_entity_poly.type
_entity_poly.pdbx_seq_one_letter_code
_entity_poly.pdbx_strand_id
1 'polypeptide(L)'
;MARDKWGYLTLNDENIFTILTELAAVENPSFVEKRMIEMLSNWYHGDVGSIDKDHNFLWDWEGGTIGKASGMDWDGVEEDILQRAVQNGYKP
;
A
#
# COMPACT_ATOMS: atom_id res chain seq x y z
N MET A 1 1.10 11.96 -7.07
CA MET A 1 1.91 10.93 -7.75
C MET A 1 3.32 11.45 -8.02
N ALA A 2 4.33 10.57 -7.99
CA ALA A 2 5.68 10.85 -8.50
C ALA A 2 5.90 10.17 -9.86
N ARG A 3 6.61 10.84 -10.78
CA ARG A 3 6.86 10.34 -12.15
C ARG A 3 7.90 9.22 -12.22
N ASP A 4 8.91 9.26 -11.36
CA ASP A 4 9.93 8.22 -11.23
C ASP A 4 9.76 7.51 -9.88
N LYS A 5 9.93 6.18 -9.85
CA LYS A 5 9.69 5.32 -8.68
C LYS A 5 10.71 4.19 -8.62
N TRP A 6 11.05 3.71 -7.41
CA TRP A 6 11.99 2.59 -7.18
C TRP A 6 11.51 1.23 -7.71
N GLY A 7 10.25 1.14 -8.12
CA GLY A 7 9.61 -0.03 -8.71
C GLY A 7 8.14 0.25 -8.96
N TYR A 8 7.45 -0.70 -9.57
CA TYR A 8 6.01 -0.64 -9.78
C TYR A 8 5.41 -2.03 -9.61
N LEU A 9 4.65 -2.21 -8.52
CA LEU A 9 3.79 -3.36 -8.32
C LEU A 9 2.36 -2.82 -8.27
N THR A 10 1.47 -3.40 -9.08
CA THR A 10 0.05 -3.04 -9.05
C THR A 10 -0.52 -3.43 -7.70
N LEU A 11 -1.27 -2.52 -7.08
CA LEU A 11 -2.04 -2.83 -5.88
C LEU A 11 -3.26 -3.66 -6.30
N ASN A 12 -3.16 -4.97 -6.08
CA ASN A 12 -4.23 -5.95 -6.29
C ASN A 12 -4.26 -6.99 -5.17
N ASP A 13 -5.34 -7.75 -5.09
CA ASP A 13 -5.53 -8.77 -4.05
C ASP A 13 -4.46 -9.86 -4.08
N GLU A 14 -3.99 -10.27 -5.26
CA GLU A 14 -2.95 -11.30 -5.40
C GLU A 14 -1.63 -10.87 -4.76
N ASN A 15 -1.17 -9.65 -5.07
CA ASN A 15 0.06 -9.09 -4.52
C ASN A 15 -0.08 -8.82 -3.03
N ILE A 16 -1.21 -8.28 -2.59
CA ILE A 16 -1.48 -8.05 -1.17
C ILE A 16 -1.43 -9.38 -0.40
N PHE A 17 -2.13 -10.40 -0.89
CA PHE A 17 -2.19 -11.70 -0.24
C PHE A 17 -0.84 -12.40 -0.22
N THR A 18 -0.07 -12.30 -1.31
CA THR A 18 1.30 -12.84 -1.39
C THR A 18 2.17 -12.24 -0.29
N ILE A 19 2.22 -10.91 -0.17
CA ILE A 19 3.05 -10.23 0.83
C ILE A 19 2.54 -10.52 2.25
N LEU A 20 1.23 -10.51 2.48
CA LEU A 20 0.66 -10.87 3.78
C LEU A 20 1.02 -12.29 4.20
N THR A 21 1.05 -13.24 3.26
CA THR A 21 1.43 -14.63 3.53
C THR A 21 2.90 -14.73 3.93
N GLU A 22 3.79 -14.00 3.24
CA GLU A 22 5.21 -13.94 3.58
C GLU A 22 5.44 -13.33 4.97
N LEU A 23 4.75 -12.22 5.26
CA LEU A 23 4.85 -11.53 6.55
C LEU A 23 4.27 -12.38 7.70
N ALA A 24 3.20 -13.14 7.46
CA ALA A 24 2.59 -14.02 8.46
C ALA A 24 3.48 -15.22 8.82
N ALA A 25 4.43 -15.60 7.95
CA ALA A 25 5.40 -16.66 8.23
C ALA A 25 6.55 -16.21 9.15
N VAL A 26 6.67 -14.92 9.43
CA VAL A 26 7.70 -14.37 10.32
C VAL A 26 7.31 -14.57 11.79
N GLU A 27 8.09 -15.35 12.54
CA GLU A 27 7.80 -15.68 13.94
C GLU A 27 7.82 -14.46 14.89
N ASN A 28 8.72 -13.50 14.63
CA ASN A 28 8.89 -12.29 15.44
C ASN A 28 8.97 -11.05 14.54
N PRO A 29 7.83 -10.57 14.00
CA PRO A 29 7.84 -9.45 13.07
C PRO A 29 8.30 -8.18 13.78
N SER A 30 9.20 -7.47 13.11
CA SER A 30 9.66 -6.13 13.44
C SER A 30 8.50 -5.12 13.47
N PHE A 31 8.78 -3.93 14.00
CA PHE A 31 7.82 -2.83 13.98
C PHE A 31 7.33 -2.50 12.56
N VAL A 32 8.23 -2.54 11.58
CA VAL A 32 7.88 -2.23 10.19
C VAL A 32 7.07 -3.33 9.55
N GLU A 33 7.40 -4.60 9.78
CA GLU A 33 6.60 -5.73 9.27
C GLU A 33 5.17 -5.70 9.85
N LYS A 34 5.00 -5.39 11.13
CA LYS A 34 3.67 -5.18 11.73
C LYS A 34 2.92 -4.03 11.07
N ARG A 35 3.61 -2.91 10.81
CA ARG A 35 3.03 -1.76 10.14
C ARG A 35 2.63 -2.09 8.70
N MET A 36 3.44 -2.89 7.98
CA MET A 36 3.13 -3.36 6.63
C MET A 36 1.87 -4.25 6.63
N ILE A 37 1.72 -5.16 7.60
CA ILE A 37 0.52 -5.99 7.73
C ILE A 37 -0.73 -5.12 7.89
N GLU A 38 -0.67 -4.09 8.74
CA GLU A 38 -1.78 -3.15 8.93
C GLU A 38 -2.12 -2.39 7.63
N MET A 39 -1.11 -1.87 6.94
CA MET A 39 -1.29 -1.14 5.68
C MET A 39 -1.94 -2.01 4.61
N LEU A 40 -1.38 -3.21 4.38
CA LEU A 40 -1.89 -4.18 3.40
C LEU A 40 -3.32 -4.63 3.73
N SER A 41 -3.62 -4.85 5.01
CA SER A 41 -4.99 -5.18 5.45
C SER A 41 -5.96 -4.05 5.17
N ASN A 42 -5.58 -2.79 5.45
CA ASN A 42 -6.43 -1.64 5.15
C ASN A 42 -6.68 -1.51 3.65
N TRP A 43 -5.63 -1.60 2.84
CA TRP A 43 -5.74 -1.50 1.39
C TRP A 43 -6.62 -2.60 0.79
N TYR A 44 -6.49 -3.84 1.27
CA TYR A 44 -7.35 -4.96 0.88
C TYR A 44 -8.84 -4.66 1.13
N HIS A 45 -9.18 -4.04 2.27
CA HIS A 45 -10.56 -3.68 2.59
C HIS A 45 -11.05 -2.40 1.88
N GLY A 46 -10.22 -1.75 1.05
CA GLY A 46 -10.54 -0.49 0.38
C GLY A 46 -10.29 0.75 1.25
N ASP A 47 -9.63 0.61 2.41
CA ASP A 47 -9.28 1.74 3.27
C ASP A 47 -7.99 2.41 2.78
N VAL A 48 -8.11 3.11 1.66
CA VAL A 48 -7.00 3.67 0.89
C VAL A 48 -6.80 5.18 1.09
N GLY A 49 -7.55 5.80 2.01
CA GLY A 49 -7.46 7.24 2.29
C GLY A 49 -6.11 7.71 2.83
N SER A 50 -5.25 6.79 3.27
CA SER A 50 -3.87 7.03 3.72
C SER A 50 -2.80 6.40 2.83
N ILE A 51 -3.15 5.89 1.64
CA ILE A 51 -2.22 5.12 0.79
C ILE A 51 -0.90 5.84 0.48
N ASP A 52 -0.96 7.17 0.31
CA ASP A 52 0.22 8.00 0.09
C ASP A 52 1.10 8.13 1.33
N LYS A 53 0.49 8.26 2.51
CA LYS A 53 1.19 8.28 3.81
C LYS A 53 1.78 6.93 4.14
N ASP A 54 1.06 5.85 3.85
CA ASP A 54 1.50 4.49 4.09
C ASP A 54 2.69 4.14 3.18
N HIS A 55 2.62 4.50 1.89
CA HIS A 55 3.77 4.45 0.96
C HIS A 55 4.94 5.28 1.48
N ASN A 56 4.68 6.53 1.88
CA ASN A 56 5.73 7.44 2.34
C ASN A 56 6.41 6.97 3.62
N PHE A 57 5.71 6.25 4.50
CA PHE A 57 6.31 5.64 5.67
C PHE A 57 7.37 4.60 5.30
N LEU A 58 7.04 3.67 4.39
CA LEU A 58 8.00 2.65 3.93
C LEU A 58 9.12 3.28 3.11
N TRP A 59 8.78 4.24 2.25
CA TRP A 59 9.75 5.02 1.48
C TRP A 59 10.75 5.75 2.38
N ASP A 60 10.29 6.48 3.41
CA ASP A 60 11.18 7.17 4.35
C ASP A 60 12.01 6.15 5.16
N TRP A 61 11.42 5.01 5.56
CA TRP A 61 12.11 3.95 6.31
C TRP A 61 13.26 3.30 5.52
N GLU A 62 13.08 3.06 4.22
CA GLU A 62 14.10 2.47 3.34
C GLU A 62 15.11 3.49 2.81
N GLY A 63 15.05 4.75 3.25
CA GLY A 63 15.97 5.80 2.81
C GLY A 63 15.65 6.34 1.40
N GLY A 64 14.36 6.42 1.08
CA GLY A 64 13.78 6.96 -0.13
C GLY A 64 14.46 8.22 -0.67
N THR A 65 14.74 8.25 -1.97
CA THR A 65 15.32 9.43 -2.65
C THR A 65 14.50 9.92 -3.83
N ILE A 66 13.70 9.04 -4.45
CA ILE A 66 12.85 9.31 -5.61
C ILE A 66 11.52 8.59 -5.39
N GLY A 67 10.39 9.19 -5.81
CA GLY A 67 9.10 8.50 -5.76
C GLY A 67 8.21 8.80 -4.54
N LYS A 68 8.44 9.89 -3.81
CA LYS A 68 7.58 10.30 -2.68
C LYS A 68 6.15 10.61 -3.16
N ALA A 69 5.16 10.01 -2.52
CA ALA A 69 3.75 10.16 -2.87
C ALA A 69 3.15 11.46 -2.29
N SER A 70 2.16 12.01 -2.99
CA SER A 70 1.43 13.23 -2.61
C SER A 70 -0.08 13.04 -2.72
N GLY A 71 -0.51 11.79 -2.77
CA GLY A 71 -1.86 11.34 -3.15
C GLY A 71 -1.80 9.98 -3.86
N MET A 72 -2.96 9.37 -4.03
CA MET A 72 -3.11 8.06 -4.67
C MET A 72 -2.70 8.09 -6.14
N ASP A 73 -2.08 7.00 -6.59
CA ASP A 73 -1.92 6.71 -8.01
C ASP A 73 -3.02 5.77 -8.48
N TRP A 74 -4.04 6.33 -9.14
CA TRP A 74 -5.21 5.59 -9.63
C TRP A 74 -4.84 4.51 -10.65
N ASP A 75 -3.83 4.73 -11.49
CA ASP A 75 -3.42 3.77 -12.50
C ASP A 75 -2.70 2.56 -11.88
N GLY A 76 -2.22 2.71 -10.64
CA GLY A 76 -1.55 1.69 -9.83
C GLY A 76 -2.43 0.87 -8.91
N VAL A 77 -3.74 1.13 -8.88
CA VAL A 77 -4.70 0.41 -8.04
C VAL A 77 -5.70 -0.33 -8.90
N GLU A 78 -5.89 -1.63 -8.66
CA GLU A 78 -6.88 -2.42 -9.39
C GLU A 78 -8.32 -1.93 -9.11
N GLU A 79 -9.18 -2.07 -10.12
CA GLU A 79 -10.54 -1.54 -10.09
C GLU A 79 -11.36 -2.06 -8.91
N ASP A 80 -11.13 -3.29 -8.46
CA ASP A 80 -11.89 -3.89 -7.36
C ASP A 80 -11.59 -3.21 -6.00
N ILE A 81 -10.32 -2.86 -5.73
CA ILE A 81 -9.91 -2.08 -4.57
C ILE A 81 -10.49 -0.67 -4.66
N LEU A 82 -10.50 -0.07 -5.85
CA LEU A 82 -11.13 1.24 -6.07
C LEU A 82 -12.64 1.19 -5.79
N GLN A 83 -13.32 0.12 -6.20
CA GLN A 83 -14.74 -0.09 -5.90
C GLN A 83 -14.97 -0.25 -4.39
N ARG A 84 -14.14 -1.04 -3.69
CA ARG A 84 -14.18 -1.15 -2.21
C ARG A 84 -13.98 0.22 -1.56
N ALA A 85 -13.01 1.01 -2.04
CA ALA A 85 -12.75 2.35 -1.53
C ALA A 85 -13.96 3.28 -1.67
N VAL A 86 -14.58 3.32 -2.85
CA VAL A 86 -15.78 4.13 -3.10
C VAL A 86 -16.95 3.68 -2.21
N GLN A 87 -17.13 2.37 -2.01
CA GLN A 87 -18.14 1.82 -1.09
C GLN A 87 -17.89 2.24 0.37
N ASN A 88 -16.62 2.34 0.77
CA ASN A 88 -16.21 2.83 2.09
C ASN A 88 -16.26 4.37 2.21
N GLY A 89 -16.75 5.07 1.19
CA GLY A 89 -16.94 6.52 1.21
C GLY A 89 -15.70 7.33 0.82
N TYR A 90 -14.66 6.68 0.26
CA TYR A 90 -13.55 7.38 -0.35
C TYR A 90 -14.04 8.21 -1.54
N LYS A 91 -13.60 9.48 -1.60
CA LYS A 91 -13.87 10.40 -2.69
C LYS A 91 -12.53 10.81 -3.32
N PRO A 92 -12.35 10.63 -4.63
CA PRO A 92 -11.15 11.02 -5.35
C PRO A 92 -10.76 12.50 -5.20
#